data_AF-G9K6X2-F1
#
_entry.id   AF-G9K6X2-F1
#
_cell.length_a   1.000
_cell.length_b   1.000
_cell.length_c   1.000
_cell.angle_alpha   90.00
_cell.angle_beta   90.00
_cell.angle_gamma   90.00
#
_symmetry.space_group_name_H-M   'P 1'
#
loop_
_entity.id
_entity.type
_entity.pdbx_description
1 polymer ?
#
loop_
_entity_poly.entity_id
_entity_poly.type
_entity_poly.pdbx_seq_one_letter_code
_entity_poly.pdbx_strand_id
1 'polypeptide(L)'
;LQQNKDTYEPFCKVPVITSSKEEQKLIATSNKPAVKLLYNRSNNKYSYTSNSDDNMLKNIELFDKLSLRFNGRVLFIKDVIGDEICCWSFYGQGRKIAEVCCTSIVYATEKKQTKVEFPEARIYEETLNILLYEAQDGRGPDNALLEATGGAAGRSHHLDEDEERERERIERVRRIHIKRPDDRAHLH
;
A
#
# COMPACT_ATOMS: atom_id res chain seq x y z
N LEU A 1 4.78 -51.34 8.06
CA LEU A 1 5.73 -50.24 8.36
C LEU A 1 5.26 -48.99 7.61
N GLN A 2 4.40 -48.19 8.24
CA GLN A 2 4.01 -46.87 7.72
C GLN A 2 5.21 -45.94 7.93
N GLN A 3 5.89 -45.57 6.85
CA GLN A 3 6.89 -44.50 6.90
C GLN A 3 6.14 -43.19 7.09
N ASN A 4 5.98 -42.74 8.34
CA ASN A 4 5.78 -41.33 8.63
C ASN A 4 7.03 -40.60 8.16
N LYS A 5 6.99 -40.10 6.93
CA LYS A 5 7.91 -39.04 6.50
C LYS A 5 7.51 -37.81 7.30
N ASP A 6 8.21 -37.56 8.39
CA ASP A 6 8.24 -36.25 9.05
C ASP A 6 8.67 -35.23 7.99
N THR A 7 7.68 -34.66 7.31
CA THR A 7 7.87 -33.75 6.21
C THR A 7 8.13 -32.41 6.87
N TYR A 8 9.40 -32.03 6.98
CA TYR A 8 9.80 -30.75 7.56
C TYR A 8 9.13 -29.61 6.78
N GLU A 9 8.12 -28.99 7.38
CA GLU A 9 7.47 -27.80 6.82
C GLU A 9 8.24 -26.55 7.25
N PRO A 10 8.78 -25.75 6.32
CA PRO A 10 9.51 -24.54 6.68
C PRO A 10 8.56 -23.51 7.29
N PHE A 11 9.00 -22.87 8.37
CA PHE A 11 8.23 -21.89 9.14
C PHE A 11 7.80 -20.68 8.30
N CYS A 12 8.66 -20.23 7.36
CA CYS A 12 8.39 -19.09 6.47
C CYS A 12 8.66 -19.48 5.02
N LYS A 13 7.68 -19.27 4.14
CA LYS A 13 7.76 -19.53 2.70
C LYS A 13 7.62 -18.22 1.94
N VAL A 14 8.68 -17.81 1.25
CA VAL A 14 8.71 -16.61 0.42
C VAL A 14 8.78 -17.02 -1.05
N PRO A 15 7.72 -16.82 -1.87
CA PRO A 15 7.79 -17.06 -3.30
C PRO A 15 8.80 -16.13 -3.99
N VAL A 16 9.56 -16.70 -4.92
CA VAL A 16 10.37 -15.95 -5.90
C VAL A 16 9.62 -15.99 -7.22
N ILE A 17 9.12 -14.84 -7.67
CA ILE A 17 8.32 -14.76 -8.89
C ILE A 17 9.21 -14.74 -10.13
N THR A 18 8.69 -15.33 -11.19
CA THR A 18 9.35 -15.39 -12.50
C THR A 18 8.53 -14.79 -13.63
N SER A 19 7.34 -14.25 -13.32
CA SER A 19 6.53 -13.47 -14.27
C SER A 19 5.60 -12.47 -13.57
N SER A 20 5.24 -11.39 -14.26
CA SER A 20 4.24 -10.43 -13.76
C SER A 20 2.84 -11.04 -13.60
N LYS A 21 2.51 -12.09 -14.35
CA LYS A 21 1.23 -12.81 -14.20
C LYS A 21 1.17 -13.57 -12.87
N GLU A 22 2.28 -14.18 -12.47
CA GLU A 22 2.41 -14.84 -11.17
C GLU A 22 2.30 -13.84 -10.04
N GLU A 23 2.95 -12.68 -10.16
CA GLU A 23 2.81 -11.56 -9.21
C GLU A 23 1.35 -11.15 -9.02
N GLN A 24 0.67 -10.81 -10.12
CA GLN A 24 -0.73 -10.36 -10.08
C GLN A 24 -1.63 -11.41 -9.44
N LYS A 25 -1.42 -12.69 -9.76
CA LYS A 25 -2.17 -13.79 -9.17
C LYS A 25 -1.94 -13.88 -7.66
N LEU A 26 -0.69 -13.88 -7.20
CA LEU A 26 -0.35 -13.98 -5.77
C LEU A 26 -0.99 -12.83 -4.97
N ILE A 27 -0.90 -11.61 -5.49
CA ILE A 27 -1.44 -10.41 -4.85
C ILE A 27 -2.98 -10.41 -4.86
N ALA A 28 -3.61 -10.76 -5.97
CA ALA A 28 -5.06 -10.75 -6.10
C ALA A 28 -5.75 -11.86 -5.29
N THR A 29 -5.09 -13.02 -5.10
CA THR A 29 -5.65 -14.13 -4.32
C THR A 29 -5.35 -14.05 -2.81
N SER A 30 -4.49 -13.12 -2.40
CA SER A 30 -4.08 -12.99 -1.00
C SER A 30 -5.04 -12.09 -0.24
N ASN A 31 -5.57 -12.60 0.88
CA ASN A 31 -6.31 -11.79 1.87
C ASN A 31 -5.36 -11.04 2.82
N LYS A 32 -4.05 -11.30 2.73
CA LYS A 32 -3.01 -10.66 3.54
C LYS A 32 -2.42 -9.47 2.77
N PRO A 33 -2.04 -8.39 3.46
CA PRO A 33 -1.21 -7.37 2.85
C PRO A 33 0.10 -8.00 2.38
N ALA A 34 0.71 -7.43 1.35
CA ALA A 34 1.91 -8.01 0.72
C ALA A 34 3.04 -7.00 0.61
N VAL A 35 4.27 -7.50 0.77
CA VAL A 35 5.51 -6.77 0.53
C VAL A 35 6.27 -7.50 -0.56
N LYS A 36 6.59 -6.79 -1.64
CA LYS A 36 7.44 -7.30 -2.72
C LYS A 36 8.77 -6.57 -2.69
N LEU A 37 9.86 -7.31 -2.64
CA LEU A 37 11.19 -6.78 -2.93
C LEU A 37 11.60 -7.20 -4.33
N LEU A 38 11.72 -6.21 -5.21
CA LEU A 38 12.43 -6.32 -6.47
C LEU A 38 13.92 -6.10 -6.20
N TYR A 39 14.77 -7.03 -6.61
CA TYR A 39 16.22 -6.86 -6.60
C TYR A 39 16.85 -7.52 -7.83
N ASN A 40 17.37 -6.72 -8.74
CA ASN A 40 18.03 -7.19 -9.95
C ASN A 40 19.54 -6.96 -9.84
N ARG A 41 20.25 -8.00 -9.41
CA ARG A 41 21.71 -7.97 -9.27
C ARG A 41 22.42 -7.67 -10.59
N SER A 42 21.87 -8.06 -11.73
CA SER A 42 22.47 -7.81 -13.05
C SER A 42 22.42 -6.34 -13.45
N ASN A 43 21.39 -5.62 -12.98
CA ASN A 43 21.24 -4.18 -13.22
C ASN A 43 22.03 -3.34 -12.20
N ASN A 44 22.48 -3.91 -11.08
CA ASN A 44 23.30 -3.18 -10.10
C ASN A 44 24.61 -2.62 -10.68
N LYS A 45 25.13 -3.22 -11.76
CA LYS A 45 26.31 -2.72 -12.51
C LYS A 45 26.17 -1.29 -13.02
N TYR A 46 24.94 -0.78 -13.15
CA TYR A 46 24.67 0.58 -13.59
C TYR A 46 24.75 1.61 -12.46
N SER A 47 24.99 1.16 -11.21
CA SER A 47 25.22 2.09 -10.11
C SER A 47 26.64 2.67 -10.15
N TYR A 48 26.78 3.97 -9.91
CA TYR A 48 28.07 4.65 -9.95
C TYR A 48 28.85 4.60 -8.62
N THR A 49 28.26 4.07 -7.55
CA THR A 49 28.90 3.95 -6.24
C THR A 49 29.36 2.52 -5.99
N SER A 50 30.56 2.38 -5.42
CA SER A 50 31.11 1.09 -4.97
C SER A 50 30.32 0.44 -3.84
N ASN A 51 29.49 1.22 -3.13
CA ASN A 51 28.69 0.74 -2.00
C ASN A 51 27.35 0.15 -2.44
N SER A 52 27.09 0.07 -3.74
CA SER A 52 25.81 -0.40 -4.29
C SER A 52 25.52 -1.85 -3.93
N ASP A 53 26.53 -2.73 -4.02
CA ASP A 53 26.42 -4.14 -3.62
C ASP A 53 26.09 -4.28 -2.12
N ASP A 54 26.78 -3.54 -1.25
CA ASP A 54 26.50 -3.54 0.19
C ASP A 54 25.08 -3.06 0.50
N ASN A 55 24.64 -1.98 -0.14
CA ASN A 55 23.28 -1.46 0.05
C ASN A 55 22.23 -2.45 -0.45
N MET A 56 22.47 -3.14 -1.57
CA MET A 56 21.58 -4.18 -2.07
C MET A 56 21.52 -5.37 -1.10
N LEU A 57 22.65 -5.80 -0.54
CA LEU A 57 22.69 -6.86 0.47
C LEU A 57 21.92 -6.47 1.74
N LYS A 58 22.04 -5.22 2.20
CA LYS A 58 21.24 -4.71 3.33
C LYS A 58 19.74 -4.74 3.06
N ASN A 59 19.31 -4.42 1.83
CA ASN A 59 17.90 -4.54 1.44
C ASN A 59 17.42 -6.01 1.50
N ILE A 60 18.21 -6.94 1.00
CA ILE A 60 17.89 -8.38 1.04
C ILE A 60 17.83 -8.88 2.49
N GLU A 61 18.80 -8.52 3.33
CA GLU A 61 18.83 -8.90 4.75
C GLU A 61 17.63 -8.34 5.52
N LEU A 62 17.28 -7.06 5.29
CA LEU A 62 16.12 -6.44 5.91
C LEU A 62 14.83 -7.16 5.49
N PHE A 63 14.69 -7.50 4.21
CA PHE A 63 13.54 -8.24 3.71
C PHE A 63 13.41 -9.60 4.40
N ASP A 64 14.50 -10.35 4.53
CA ASP A 64 14.47 -11.64 5.20
C ASP A 64 14.09 -11.50 6.68
N LYS A 65 14.63 -10.50 7.40
CA LYS A 65 14.25 -10.19 8.80
C LYS A 65 12.76 -9.87 8.95
N LEU A 66 12.23 -9.03 8.06
CA LEU A 66 10.81 -8.66 8.07
C LEU A 66 9.92 -9.87 7.72
N SER A 67 10.33 -10.69 6.75
CA SER A 67 9.60 -11.89 6.35
C SER A 67 9.45 -12.91 7.48
N LEU A 68 10.49 -13.06 8.28
CA LEU A 68 10.46 -13.90 9.48
C LEU A 68 9.61 -13.27 10.59
N ARG A 69 9.74 -11.96 10.82
CA ARG A 69 9.05 -11.26 11.92
C ARG A 69 7.53 -11.17 11.70
N PHE A 70 7.10 -10.95 10.47
CA PHE A 70 5.68 -10.82 10.11
C PHE A 70 5.16 -12.06 9.38
N ASN A 71 5.84 -13.19 9.56
CA ASN A 71 5.43 -14.48 9.00
C ASN A 71 3.99 -14.80 9.37
N GLY A 72 3.23 -15.32 8.41
CA GLY A 72 1.82 -15.66 8.60
C GLY A 72 0.86 -14.47 8.54
N ARG A 73 1.32 -13.24 8.77
CA ARG A 73 0.50 -12.01 8.72
C ARG A 73 0.60 -11.28 7.38
N VAL A 74 1.83 -11.15 6.88
CA VAL A 74 2.14 -10.44 5.63
C VAL A 74 2.65 -11.44 4.60
N LEU A 75 2.22 -11.30 3.36
CA LEU A 75 2.74 -12.06 2.23
C LEU A 75 4.02 -11.39 1.69
N PHE A 76 5.17 -12.04 1.85
CA PHE A 76 6.44 -11.55 1.31
C PHE A 76 6.73 -12.18 -0.05
N ILE A 77 7.17 -11.38 -1.03
CA ILE A 77 7.43 -11.81 -2.41
C ILE A 77 8.80 -11.30 -2.86
N LYS A 78 9.61 -12.16 -3.49
CA LYS A 78 10.88 -11.78 -4.12
C LYS A 78 10.70 -11.70 -5.63
N ASP A 79 11.12 -10.59 -6.24
CA ASP A 79 11.10 -10.34 -7.67
C ASP A 79 12.53 -10.12 -8.18
N VAL A 80 13.00 -11.02 -9.04
CA VAL A 80 14.37 -10.98 -9.60
C VAL A 80 14.38 -10.68 -11.09
N ILE A 81 13.21 -10.46 -11.69
CA ILE A 81 13.04 -10.31 -13.14
C ILE A 81 12.81 -8.85 -13.55
N GLY A 82 12.42 -7.99 -12.62
CA GLY A 82 12.11 -6.60 -12.92
C GLY A 82 13.32 -5.80 -13.43
N ASP A 83 13.03 -4.70 -14.13
CA ASP A 83 14.04 -3.85 -14.78
C ASP A 83 14.72 -2.86 -13.81
N GLU A 84 14.09 -2.59 -12.67
CA GLU A 84 14.69 -1.73 -11.64
C GLU A 84 15.83 -2.45 -10.90
N ILE A 85 16.75 -1.70 -10.30
CA ILE A 85 17.85 -2.30 -9.54
C ILE A 85 17.34 -2.87 -8.21
N CYS A 86 16.61 -2.05 -7.45
CA CYS A 86 16.01 -2.45 -6.19
C CYS A 86 14.80 -1.57 -5.90
N CYS A 87 13.68 -2.19 -5.55
CA CYS A 87 12.45 -1.50 -5.22
C CYS A 87 11.58 -2.31 -4.26
N TRP A 88 11.06 -1.65 -3.24
CA TRP A 88 10.07 -2.21 -2.32
C TRP A 88 8.68 -1.75 -2.74
N SER A 89 7.80 -2.69 -3.04
CA SER A 89 6.40 -2.41 -3.35
C SER A 89 5.51 -2.96 -2.25
N PHE A 90 4.56 -2.14 -1.81
CA PHE A 90 3.66 -2.43 -0.71
C PHE A 90 2.23 -2.54 -1.24
N TYR A 91 1.52 -3.59 -0.86
CA TYR A 91 0.19 -3.89 -1.34
C TYR A 91 -0.78 -4.13 -0.18
N GLY A 92 -1.98 -3.58 -0.31
CA GLY A 92 -3.10 -3.80 0.59
C GLY A 92 -4.36 -4.04 -0.23
N GLN A 93 -5.20 -5.00 0.17
CA GLN A 93 -6.46 -5.29 -0.53
C GLN A 93 -6.27 -5.55 -2.05
N GLY A 94 -5.21 -6.25 -2.43
CA GLY A 94 -4.92 -6.60 -3.82
C GLY A 94 -4.41 -5.47 -4.72
N ARG A 95 -4.18 -4.26 -4.17
CA ARG A 95 -3.67 -3.09 -4.92
C ARG A 95 -2.36 -2.57 -4.33
N LYS A 96 -1.49 -1.99 -5.17
CA LYS A 96 -0.27 -1.31 -4.72
C LYS A 96 -0.68 0.00 -4.02
N ILE A 97 -0.17 0.23 -2.82
CA ILE A 97 -0.50 1.40 -1.99
C ILE A 97 0.70 2.32 -1.76
N ALA A 98 1.91 1.75 -1.73
CA ALA A 98 3.14 2.52 -1.56
C ALA A 98 4.30 1.84 -2.27
N GLU A 99 5.35 2.62 -2.49
CA GLU A 99 6.59 2.16 -3.10
C GLU A 99 7.77 2.92 -2.52
N VAL A 100 8.87 2.21 -2.29
CA VAL A 100 10.16 2.76 -1.88
C VAL A 100 11.21 2.26 -2.85
N CYS A 101 11.55 3.12 -3.82
CA CYS A 101 12.64 2.85 -4.74
C CYS A 101 13.97 2.95 -3.98
N CYS A 102 14.85 1.95 -4.12
CA CYS A 102 16.18 1.97 -3.52
C CYS A 102 17.19 2.75 -4.37
N THR A 103 16.75 3.52 -5.37
CA THR A 103 17.63 4.22 -6.31
C THR A 103 17.34 5.71 -6.35
N SER A 104 18.38 6.54 -6.27
CA SER A 104 18.30 7.97 -6.54
C SER A 104 19.04 8.31 -7.83
N ILE A 105 18.47 9.24 -8.61
CA ILE A 105 19.09 9.75 -9.84
C ILE A 105 19.95 10.96 -9.46
N VAL A 106 21.24 10.88 -9.76
CA VAL A 106 22.17 12.00 -9.62
C VAL A 106 22.48 12.58 -10.99
N TYR A 107 22.29 13.89 -11.11
CA TYR A 107 22.61 14.65 -12.31
C TYR A 107 24.04 15.17 -12.17
N ALA A 108 25.00 14.52 -12.81
CA ALA A 108 26.31 15.10 -13.06
C ALA A 108 26.27 15.91 -14.37
N THR A 109 27.22 16.83 -14.55
CA THR A 109 27.34 17.71 -15.74
C THR A 109 27.47 16.94 -17.06
N GLU A 110 27.86 15.66 -17.01
CA GLU A 110 28.14 14.85 -18.21
C GLU A 110 27.12 13.74 -18.46
N LYS A 111 26.60 13.07 -17.41
CA LYS A 111 25.67 11.93 -17.55
C LYS A 111 24.73 11.80 -16.35
N LYS A 112 23.54 11.25 -16.60
CA LYS A 112 22.65 10.72 -15.55
C LYS A 112 23.35 9.53 -14.89
N GLN A 113 23.44 9.54 -13.57
CA GLN A 113 24.02 8.45 -12.80
C GLN A 113 22.99 7.92 -11.80
N THR A 114 22.96 6.60 -11.59
CA THR A 114 22.05 5.97 -10.63
C THR A 114 22.81 5.56 -9.37
N LYS A 115 22.36 6.00 -8.19
CA LYS A 115 22.91 5.58 -6.91
C LYS A 115 21.96 4.60 -6.25
N VAL A 116 22.46 3.44 -5.83
CA VAL A 116 21.70 2.54 -4.97
C VAL A 116 21.85 2.97 -3.52
N GLU A 117 20.71 3.08 -2.84
CA GLU A 117 20.56 3.54 -1.47
C GLU A 117 19.85 2.48 -0.61
N PHE A 118 19.93 2.63 0.70
CA PHE A 118 19.23 1.78 1.66
C PHE A 118 18.34 2.66 2.55
N PRO A 119 17.11 2.99 2.11
CA PRO A 119 16.19 3.85 2.84
C PRO A 119 15.49 3.11 3.99
N GLU A 120 16.27 2.58 4.93
CA GLU A 120 15.84 1.67 6.00
C GLU A 120 14.61 2.16 6.78
N ALA A 121 14.67 3.40 7.29
CA ALA A 121 13.60 3.97 8.10
C ALA A 121 12.26 4.02 7.34
N ARG A 122 12.29 4.37 6.06
CA ARG A 122 11.09 4.44 5.21
C ARG A 122 10.55 3.05 4.90
N ILE A 123 11.42 2.06 4.67
CA ILE A 123 11.00 0.66 4.48
C ILE A 123 10.28 0.14 5.73
N TYR A 124 10.81 0.44 6.93
CA TYR A 124 10.15 0.07 8.18
C TYR A 124 8.80 0.73 8.35
N GLU A 125 8.72 2.05 8.12
CA GLU A 125 7.47 2.81 8.20
C GLU A 125 6.39 2.21 7.30
N GLU A 126 6.69 2.01 6.02
CA GLU A 126 5.72 1.44 5.06
C GLU A 126 5.33 0.00 5.41
N THR A 127 6.28 -0.80 5.93
CA THR A 127 5.97 -2.16 6.39
C THR A 127 5.01 -2.17 7.58
N LEU A 128 5.08 -1.17 8.46
CA LEU A 128 4.11 -1.03 9.55
C LEU A 128 2.76 -0.50 9.04
N ASN A 129 2.78 0.44 8.09
CA ASN A 129 1.57 1.01 7.49
C ASN A 129 0.70 -0.05 6.79
N ILE A 130 1.30 -1.03 6.12
CA ILE A 130 0.51 -2.08 5.45
C ILE A 130 -0.28 -2.96 6.42
N LEU A 131 0.10 -3.02 7.70
CA LEU A 131 -0.64 -3.79 8.70
C LEU A 131 -2.04 -3.23 8.95
N LEU A 132 -2.28 -1.96 8.61
CA LEU A 132 -3.61 -1.35 8.64
C LEU A 132 -4.56 -1.97 7.59
N TYR A 133 -4.02 -2.66 6.59
CA TYR A 133 -4.76 -3.33 5.52
C TYR A 133 -4.87 -4.85 5.72
N GLU A 134 -4.50 -5.36 6.90
CA GLU A 134 -4.87 -6.72 7.29
C GLU A 134 -6.40 -6.86 7.21
N ALA A 135 -6.87 -7.90 6.54
CA ALA A 135 -8.29 -8.21 6.51
C ALA A 135 -8.73 -8.41 7.97
N GLN A 136 -9.54 -7.48 8.47
CA GLN A 136 -10.33 -7.71 9.68
C GLN A 136 -11.25 -8.89 9.35
N ASP A 137 -10.88 -10.09 9.78
CA ASP A 137 -11.71 -11.29 9.70
C ASP A 137 -13.02 -11.05 10.46
N GLY A 138 -13.99 -10.35 9.87
CA GLY A 138 -15.32 -10.07 10.43
C GLY A 138 -15.36 -9.34 11.78
N ARG A 139 -14.22 -9.11 12.43
CA ARG A 139 -14.07 -8.25 13.60
C ARG A 139 -13.86 -6.84 13.10
N GLY A 140 -14.98 -6.20 12.77
CA GLY A 140 -15.06 -4.74 12.88
C GLY A 140 -14.54 -4.29 14.25
N PRO A 141 -14.23 -3.00 14.44
CA PRO A 141 -13.75 -2.48 15.72
C PRO A 141 -14.61 -3.08 16.82
N ASP A 142 -13.98 -3.80 17.77
CA ASP A 142 -14.67 -4.56 18.81
C ASP A 142 -15.86 -3.72 19.28
N ASN A 143 -17.09 -4.16 19.03
CA ASN A 143 -18.26 -3.45 19.53
C ASN A 143 -18.18 -3.32 21.07
N ALA A 144 -17.44 -4.22 21.71
CA ALA A 144 -17.05 -4.14 23.12
C ALA A 144 -16.14 -2.94 23.45
N LEU A 145 -15.24 -2.52 22.54
CA LEU A 145 -14.40 -1.33 22.70
C LEU A 145 -15.20 -0.04 22.44
N LEU A 146 -16.07 -0.04 21.43
CA LEU A 146 -17.01 1.05 21.16
C LEU A 146 -18.03 1.23 22.31
N GLU A 147 -18.50 0.14 22.91
CA GLU A 147 -19.36 0.18 24.12
C GLU A 147 -18.58 0.58 25.38
N ALA A 148 -17.32 0.13 25.55
CA ALA A 148 -16.51 0.49 26.71
C ALA A 148 -16.19 1.99 26.80
N THR A 149 -16.14 2.70 25.66
CA THR A 149 -16.00 4.17 25.61
C THR A 149 -17.30 4.92 25.32
N GLY A 150 -18.42 4.22 25.11
CA GLY A 150 -19.71 4.79 24.67
C GLY A 150 -20.75 5.04 25.78
N GLY A 151 -20.45 4.67 27.02
CA GLY A 151 -21.36 4.85 28.15
C GLY A 151 -21.36 6.26 28.75
N ALA A 152 -21.80 7.29 28.00
CA ALA A 152 -22.44 8.51 28.54
C ALA A 152 -22.61 9.64 27.49
N ALA A 153 -23.45 9.45 26.47
CA ALA A 153 -24.22 10.58 25.89
C ALA A 153 -25.24 10.08 24.86
N GLY A 154 -26.52 10.23 25.18
CA GLY A 154 -27.56 10.59 24.21
C GLY A 154 -27.82 9.64 23.04
N ARG A 155 -28.73 8.68 23.25
CA ARG A 155 -29.67 8.30 22.20
C ARG A 155 -30.41 9.57 21.73
N SER A 156 -30.14 10.04 20.51
CA SER A 156 -31.13 10.77 19.72
C SER A 156 -31.12 10.28 18.29
N HIS A 157 -32.22 9.65 17.89
CA HIS A 157 -32.67 9.58 16.50
C HIS A 157 -32.54 10.98 15.89
N HIS A 158 -31.63 11.19 14.95
CA HIS A 158 -31.49 12.49 14.27
C HIS A 158 -30.82 12.36 12.89
N LEU A 159 -31.21 11.34 12.11
CA LEU A 159 -30.75 11.19 10.72
C LEU A 159 -31.76 11.71 9.69
N ASP A 160 -32.98 12.07 10.10
CA ASP A 160 -34.02 12.49 9.16
C ASP A 160 -34.07 14.03 8.93
N GLU A 161 -33.66 14.85 9.91
CA GLU A 161 -33.77 16.31 9.79
C GLU A 161 -32.70 16.95 8.89
N ASP A 162 -31.49 16.36 8.81
CA ASP A 162 -30.40 16.94 8.02
C ASP A 162 -30.60 16.72 6.51
N GLU A 163 -31.17 15.58 6.09
CA GLU A 163 -31.51 15.33 4.68
C GLU A 163 -32.65 16.22 4.19
N GLU A 164 -33.64 16.51 5.04
CA GLU A 164 -34.76 17.39 4.70
C GLU A 164 -34.30 18.86 4.58
N ARG A 165 -33.38 19.27 5.46
CA ARG A 165 -32.77 20.61 5.44
C ARG A 165 -31.85 20.82 4.24
N GLU A 166 -31.16 19.78 3.79
CA GLU A 166 -30.34 19.81 2.57
C GLU A 166 -31.22 19.83 1.31
N ARG A 167 -32.32 19.07 1.28
CA ARG A 167 -33.33 19.15 0.21
C ARG A 167 -33.94 20.55 0.10
N GLU A 168 -34.34 21.16 1.21
CA GLU A 168 -34.86 22.53 1.20
C GLU A 168 -33.83 23.58 0.74
N ARG A 169 -32.55 23.41 1.11
CA ARG A 169 -31.46 24.29 0.63
C ARG A 169 -31.28 24.17 -0.88
N ILE A 170 -31.25 22.94 -1.41
CA ILE A 170 -31.08 22.67 -2.85
C ILE A 170 -32.27 23.25 -3.63
N GLU A 171 -33.49 23.15 -3.10
CA GLU A 171 -34.70 23.67 -3.75
C GLU A 171 -34.81 25.21 -3.70
N ARG A 172 -34.33 25.86 -2.63
CA ARG A 172 -34.21 27.33 -2.58
C ARG A 172 -33.17 27.84 -3.58
N VAL A 173 -32.02 27.18 -3.72
CA VAL A 173 -30.96 27.57 -4.68
C VAL A 173 -31.44 27.45 -6.13
N ARG A 174 -32.26 26.43 -6.44
CA ARG A 174 -32.89 26.26 -7.77
C ARG A 174 -33.93 27.35 -8.08
N ARG A 175 -34.68 27.83 -7.08
CA ARG A 175 -35.62 28.96 -7.26
C ARG A 175 -34.92 30.29 -7.55
N ILE A 176 -33.70 30.51 -7.06
CA ILE A 176 -32.95 31.75 -7.28
C ILE A 176 -32.42 31.85 -8.72
N HIS A 177 -32.18 30.71 -9.39
CA HIS A 177 -31.66 30.68 -10.77
C HIS A 177 -32.73 30.83 -11.86
N ILE A 178 -34.02 30.93 -11.50
CA ILE A 178 -35.13 31.16 -12.43
C ILE A 178 -35.75 32.52 -12.11
N LYS A 179 -34.99 33.60 -12.31
CA LYS A 179 -35.51 34.97 -12.48
C LYS A 179 -34.41 35.84 -13.08
N ARG A 180 -34.17 35.66 -14.38
CA ARG A 180 -33.72 36.78 -15.23
C ARG A 180 -34.99 37.41 -15.81
N PRO A 181 -35.31 38.66 -15.48
CA PRO A 181 -36.21 39.43 -16.32
C PRO A 181 -35.46 39.78 -17.60
N ASP A 182 -36.00 39.33 -18.73
CA ASP A 182 -35.93 40.09 -19.97
C ASP A 182 -36.61 41.44 -19.72
N ASP A 183 -35.90 42.55 -19.97
CA ASP A 183 -36.44 43.75 -20.61
C ASP A 183 -35.47 44.94 -20.44
N ARG A 184 -34.80 45.29 -21.55
CA ARG A 184 -34.67 46.70 -21.90
C ARG A 184 -34.63 46.85 -23.41
N ALA A 185 -35.83 46.85 -23.98
CA ALA A 185 -36.08 47.52 -25.25
C ALA A 185 -36.19 49.04 -25.04
N HIS A 186 -35.81 49.76 -26.09
CA HIS A 186 -36.34 51.06 -26.55
C HIS A 186 -35.55 52.38 -26.31
N LEU A 187 -35.09 52.90 -27.47
CA LEU A 187 -35.13 54.27 -28.00
C LEU A 187 -34.40 55.39 -27.24
N HIS A 188 -33.35 55.95 -27.86
CA HIS A 188 -33.52 57.08 -28.79
C HIS A 188 -32.34 57.21 -29.76
#